data_AF-A0A0F9GKK5-F1
#
_entry.id   AF-A0A0F9GKK5-F1
#
_cell.length_a   1.000
_cell.length_b   1.000
_cell.length_c   1.000
_cell.angle_alpha   90.00
_cell.angle_beta   90.00
_cell.angle_gamma   90.00
#
_symmetry.space_group_name_H-M   'P 1'
#
loop_
_entity.id
_entity.type
_entity.pdbx_description
1 polymer ?
#
loop_
_entity_poly.entity_id
_entity_poly.type
_entity_poly.pdbx_seq_one_letter_code
_entity_poly.pdbx_strand_id
1 'polypeptide(L)' 'MSEIREGTAELHMKVKGVHYAFALELGELSTKKKLDRGLKWLDQCLCITLKDLGWFKEQS' A
#
# COMPACT_ATOMS: atom_id res chain seq x y z
N MET A 1 9.24 5.09 1.08
CA MET A 1 9.38 5.80 2.37
C MET A 1 7.95 5.98 2.88
N SER A 2 7.68 5.73 4.16
CA SER A 2 6.32 5.85 4.72
C SER A 2 6.28 7.08 5.64
N GLU A 3 5.38 8.02 5.37
CA GLU A 3 5.15 9.22 6.19
C GLU A 3 3.76 9.11 6.81
N ILE A 4 3.64 9.38 8.11
CA ILE A 4 2.35 9.49 8.81
C ILE A 4 2.08 10.98 9.01
N ARG A 5 1.08 11.50 8.32
CA ARG A 5 0.53 12.85 8.57
C ARG A 5 -0.77 12.69 9.36
N GLU A 6 -1.19 13.73 10.09
CA GLU A 6 -2.43 13.66 10.88
C GLU A 6 -3.58 13.11 10.05
N GLY A 7 -4.04 11.90 10.40
CA GLY A 7 -5.19 11.27 9.77
C GLY A 7 -4.92 10.50 8.47
N THR A 8 -3.68 10.33 7.98
CA THR A 8 -3.41 9.54 6.76
C THR A 8 -2.11 8.74 6.86
N ALA A 9 -2.16 7.46 6.53
CA ALA A 9 -0.99 6.61 6.31
C ALA A 9 -0.74 6.50 4.80
N GLU A 10 0.46 6.85 4.36
CA GLU A 10 0.84 6.78 2.95
C GLU A 10 2.02 5.83 2.71
N LEU A 11 1.88 4.96 1.72
CA LEU A 11 2.92 4.07 1.22
C LEU A 11 3.38 4.59 -0.15
N HIS A 12 4.61 5.10 -0.21
CA HIS A 12 5.23 5.57 -1.44
C HIS A 12 6.28 4.59 -1.93
N MET A 13 6.21 4.24 -3.21
CA MET A 13 7.22 3.42 -3.87
C MET A 13 7.55 3.87 -5.29
N LYS A 14 8.75 3.50 -5.74
CA LYS A 14 9.23 3.77 -7.09
C LYS A 14 9.56 2.45 -7.77
N VAL A 15 8.88 2.15 -8.88
CA VAL A 15 9.07 0.92 -9.65
C VAL A 15 9.34 1.30 -11.10
N LYS A 16 10.49 0.89 -11.65
CA LYS A 16 10.92 1.21 -13.03
C LYS A 16 10.82 2.71 -13.38
N GLY A 17 11.08 3.59 -12.41
CA GLY A 17 11.00 5.05 -12.60
C GLY A 17 9.62 5.65 -12.35
N VAL A 18 8.55 4.84 -12.27
CA VAL A 18 7.19 5.28 -11.96
C VAL A 18 7.00 5.35 -10.44
N HIS A 19 6.43 6.44 -9.97
CA HIS A 19 6.09 6.63 -8.55
C HIS A 19 4.64 6.20 -8.30
N TYR A 20 4.45 5.30 -7.35
CA TYR A 20 3.15 4.87 -6.85
C TYR A 20 3.01 5.36 -5.41
N ALA A 21 1.87 5.97 -5.11
CA ALA A 21 1.49 6.38 -3.76
C ALA A 21 0.14 5.75 -3.44
N PHE A 22 0.09 5.04 -2.32
CA PHE A 22 -1.13 4.48 -1.78
C PHE A 22 -1.42 5.15 -0.45
N ALA A 23 -2.59 5.77 -0.32
CA ALA A 23 -2.98 6.49 0.89
C ALA A 23 -4.16 5.81 1.57
N LEU A 24 -4.22 5.92 2.89
CA LEU A 24 -5.27 5.37 3.72
C LEU A 24 -5.62 6.39 4.80
N GLU A 25 -6.86 6.88 4.79
CA GLU A 25 -7.34 7.81 5.81
C GLU A 25 -7.58 7.09 7.14
N LEU A 26 -6.79 7.44 8.15
CA LEU A 26 -6.85 6.89 9.51
C LEU A 26 -8.08 7.38 10.29
N GLY A 27 -8.66 8.54 9.92
CA GLY A 27 -9.86 9.09 10.53
C GLY A 27 -11.09 8.17 10.41
N GLU A 28 -11.19 7.41 9.31
CA GLU A 28 -12.28 6.44 9.08
C GLU A 28 -12.03 5.10 9.82
N LEU A 29 -10.79 4.89 10.27
CA LEU A 29 -10.27 3.66 10.83
C LEU A 29 -10.11 3.77 12.35
N SER A 30 -11.20 4.17 13.02
CA SER A 30 -11.31 4.39 14.47
C SER A 30 -10.98 3.19 15.39
N THR A 31 -10.53 2.06 14.83
CA THR A 31 -10.15 0.86 15.60
C THR A 31 -8.93 0.20 14.99
N LYS A 32 -8.12 -0.44 15.83
CA LYS A 32 -6.99 -1.28 15.38
C LYS A 32 -7.40 -2.29 14.30
N LYS A 33 -8.58 -2.90 14.43
CA LYS A 33 -9.12 -3.85 13.45
C LYS A 33 -9.35 -3.24 12.07
N LYS A 34 -9.81 -1.99 12.02
CA LYS A 34 -10.00 -1.25 10.76
C LYS A 34 -8.64 -0.86 10.15
N LEU A 35 -7.69 -0.43 10.99
CA LEU A 35 -6.31 -0.17 10.56
C LEU A 35 -5.66 -1.43 9.95
N ASP A 36 -5.71 -2.56 10.65
CA ASP A 36 -5.14 -3.84 10.17
C ASP A 36 -5.75 -4.26 8.82
N ARG A 37 -7.06 -4.03 8.63
CA ARG A 37 -7.73 -4.28 7.35
C ARG A 37 -7.25 -3.33 6.25
N GLY A 38 -7.08 -2.05 6.57
CA GLY A 38 -6.54 -1.04 5.66
C GLY A 38 -5.12 -1.37 5.20
N LEU A 39 -4.25 -1.75 6.13
CA LEU A 39 -2.89 -2.18 5.84
C LEU A 39 -2.86 -3.45 4.98
N LYS A 40 -3.73 -4.41 5.26
CA LYS A 40 -3.85 -5.63 4.43
C LYS A 40 -4.33 -5.32 3.01
N TRP A 41 -5.22 -4.34 2.84
CA TRP A 41 -5.66 -3.90 1.51
C TRP A 41 -4.52 -3.22 0.75
N LEU A 42 -3.75 -2.35 1.39
CA LEU A 42 -2.57 -1.72 0.79
C LEU A 42 -1.55 -2.76 0.31
N ASP A 43 -1.28 -3.79 1.12
CA ASP A 43 -0.40 -4.90 0.77
C ASP A 43 -0.87 -5.67 -0.47
N GLN A 44 -2.18 -5.93 -0.58
CA GLN A 44 -2.77 -6.57 -1.75
C GLN A 44 -2.65 -5.70 -3.02
N CYS A 45 -2.97 -4.41 -2.92
CA CYS A 45 -2.81 -3.46 -4.04
C CYS A 45 -1.37 -3.41 -4.52
N LEU A 46 -0.42 -3.42 -3.58
CA LEU A 46 0.99 -3.49 -3.90
C LEU A 46 1.35 -4.79 -4.63
N CYS A 47 0.95 -5.94 -4.10
CA CYS A 47 1.27 -7.24 -4.70
C CYS A 47 0.73 -7.36 -6.13
N ILE A 48 -0.50 -6.89 -6.37
CA ILE A 48 -1.12 -6.86 -7.72
C ILE A 48 -0.29 -5.96 -8.65
N THR A 49 0.01 -4.73 -8.21
CA THR A 49 0.81 -3.78 -9.00
C THR A 49 2.16 -4.36 -9.39
N LEU A 50 2.87 -4.99 -8.45
CA LEU A 50 4.16 -5.63 -8.72
C LEU A 50 4.02 -6.85 -9.64
N LYS A 51 2.95 -7.63 -9.53
CA LYS A 51 2.66 -8.76 -10.44
C LYS A 51 2.42 -8.27 -11.86
N ASP A 52 1.58 -7.26 -12.04
CA ASP A 52 1.28 -6.66 -13.35
C ASP A 52 2.52 -6.05 -14.00
N LEU A 53 3.44 -5.51 -13.18
CA LEU A 53 4.73 -4.99 -13.65
C LEU A 53 5.76 -6.09 -13.95
N GLY A 54 5.41 -7.36 -13.77
CA GLY A 54 6.25 -8.53 -14.02
C GLY A 54 7.38 -8.72 -13.01
N TRP A 55 7.24 -8.20 -11.78
CA TRP A 55 8.26 -8.31 -10.73
C TRP A 55 8.23 -9.65 -10.00
N PHE A 56 7.07 -10.27 -9.90
CA PHE A 56 6.98 -11.66 -9.45
C PHE A 56 7.14 -12.56 -10.68
N LYS A 57 8.31 -13.18 -10.83
CA LYS A 57 8.40 -14.38 -11.67
C LYS A 57 7.46 -15.41 -11.04
N GLU A 58 6.54 -15.95 -11.83
CA GLU A 58 5.78 -17.12 -11.43
C GLU A 58 6.77 -18.15 -10.90
N GLN A 59 6.68 -18.47 -9.61
CA GLN A 59 7.31 -19.67 -9.11
C GLN A 59 6.44 -20.81 -9.62
N SER A 60 6.78 -21.26 -10.83
CA SER A 60 6.40 -22.55 -11.40
C SER A 60 6.93 -23.69 -10.55
#